data_AF-A0A503WHC4-F1
#
_entry.id   AF-A0A503WHC4-F1
#
_cell.length_a   1.000
_cell.length_b   1.000
_cell.length_c   1.000
_cell.angle_alpha   90.00
_cell.angle_beta   90.00
_cell.angle_gamma   90.00
#
_symmetry.space_group_name_H-M   'P 1'
#
loop_
_entity.id
_entity.type
_entity.pdbx_description
1 polymer ?
#
loop_
_entity_poly.entity_id
_entity_poly.type
_entity_poly.pdbx_seq_one_letter_code
_entity_poly.pdbx_strand_id
1 'polypeptide(L)'
;MSGHLAPLIAAPSRASGLPAKTLWSNAGNVAESVVADCAGLLGENHPGVADARALFATRLWPDRRRNELFEPVRQDEGRRRRRLCCLRYRMASLPLCKTCPLDSIPPRARSGKGTPQE
;
A
#
# COMPACT_ATOMS: atom_id res chain seq x y z
N MET A 1 -13.77 -9.36 -2.72
CA MET A 1 -13.14 -8.03 -2.58
C MET A 1 -12.89 -7.28 -3.90
N SER A 2 -12.82 -7.95 -5.06
CA SER A 2 -12.63 -7.26 -6.36
C SER A 2 -13.78 -6.30 -6.74
N GLY A 3 -14.99 -6.47 -6.19
CA GLY A 3 -16.16 -5.66 -6.55
C GLY A 3 -16.12 -4.20 -6.06
N HIS A 4 -15.37 -3.89 -4.98
CA HIS A 4 -15.35 -2.53 -4.40
C HIS A 4 -14.01 -1.81 -4.61
N LEU A 5 -12.89 -2.49 -4.33
CA LEU A 5 -11.58 -1.86 -4.44
C LEU A 5 -11.13 -1.68 -5.90
N ALA A 6 -11.43 -2.62 -6.79
CA ALA A 6 -10.93 -2.51 -8.17
C ALA A 6 -11.48 -1.28 -8.92
N PRO A 7 -12.79 -0.94 -8.86
CA PRO A 7 -13.30 0.30 -9.42
C PRO A 7 -12.66 1.55 -8.78
N LEU A 8 -12.51 1.53 -7.46
CA LEU A 8 -11.89 2.63 -6.69
C LEU A 8 -10.42 2.84 -7.03
N ILE A 9 -9.69 1.79 -7.42
CA ILE A 9 -8.29 1.91 -7.87
C ILE A 9 -8.23 2.35 -9.33
N ALA A 10 -9.12 1.83 -10.17
CA ALA A 10 -9.12 2.10 -11.60
C ALA A 10 -9.44 3.56 -11.93
N ALA A 11 -10.40 4.18 -11.24
CA ALA A 11 -10.81 5.56 -11.51
C ALA A 11 -9.69 6.60 -11.25
N PRO A 12 -9.04 6.64 -10.07
CA PRO A 12 -7.92 7.55 -9.82
C PRO A 12 -6.70 7.23 -10.69
N SER A 13 -6.44 5.96 -11.00
CA SER A 13 -5.36 5.58 -11.92
C SER A 13 -5.53 6.23 -13.28
N ARG A 14 -6.74 6.16 -13.86
CA ARG A 14 -7.06 6.83 -15.13
C ARG A 14 -6.99 8.35 -15.03
N ALA A 15 -7.55 8.93 -13.98
CA ALA A 15 -7.61 10.39 -13.82
C ALA A 15 -6.24 11.04 -13.59
N SER A 16 -5.32 10.36 -12.91
CA SER A 16 -4.02 10.92 -12.50
C SER A 16 -2.82 10.40 -13.31
N GLY A 17 -3.00 9.35 -14.13
CA GLY A 17 -1.91 8.63 -14.78
C GLY A 17 -1.04 7.80 -13.81
N LEU A 18 -1.42 7.70 -12.53
CA LEU A 18 -0.67 6.89 -11.56
C LEU A 18 -0.83 5.40 -11.88
N PRO A 19 0.25 4.60 -11.79
CA PRO A 19 0.16 3.16 -11.99
C PRO A 19 -0.79 2.53 -10.95
N ALA A 20 -1.76 1.73 -11.41
CA ALA A 20 -2.70 1.03 -10.53
C ALA A 20 -2.01 0.22 -9.43
N LYS A 21 -0.85 -0.40 -9.72
CA LYS A 21 -0.02 -1.11 -8.73
C LYS A 21 0.40 -0.25 -7.54
N THR A 22 0.65 1.05 -7.76
CA THR A 22 1.02 1.99 -6.70
C THR A 22 -0.17 2.27 -5.78
N LEU A 23 -1.36 2.44 -6.37
CA LEU A 23 -2.60 2.64 -5.63
C LEU A 23 -2.98 1.38 -4.84
N TRP A 24 -2.85 0.20 -5.44
CA TRP A 24 -3.02 -1.08 -4.74
C TRP A 24 -2.03 -1.24 -3.58
N SER A 25 -0.77 -0.85 -3.76
CA SER A 25 0.20 -0.84 -2.65
C SER A 25 -0.17 0.14 -1.54
N ASN A 26 -0.78 1.29 -1.87
CA ASN A 26 -1.30 2.22 -0.87
C ASN A 26 -2.47 1.61 -0.10
N ALA A 27 -3.45 1.05 -0.81
CA ALA A 27 -4.62 0.39 -0.21
C ALA A 27 -4.18 -0.77 0.70
N GLY A 28 -3.27 -1.62 0.22
CA GLY A 28 -2.72 -2.73 1.00
C GLY A 28 -1.98 -2.28 2.25
N ASN A 29 -1.20 -1.21 2.19
CA ASN A 29 -0.53 -0.68 3.40
C ASN A 29 -1.55 -0.19 4.43
N VAL A 30 -2.63 0.48 4.01
CA VAL A 30 -3.69 0.91 4.93
C VAL A 30 -4.42 -0.29 5.52
N ALA A 31 -4.81 -1.25 4.69
CA ALA A 31 -5.50 -2.45 5.13
C ALA A 31 -4.65 -3.26 6.13
N GLU A 32 -3.36 -3.44 5.86
CA GLU A 32 -2.45 -4.16 6.77
C GLU A 32 -2.23 -3.41 8.08
N SER A 33 -2.12 -2.07 8.07
CA SER A 33 -2.10 -1.26 9.30
C SER A 33 -3.36 -1.47 10.14
N VAL A 34 -4.55 -1.40 9.53
CA VAL A 34 -5.82 -1.61 10.24
C VAL A 34 -5.89 -3.03 10.85
N VAL A 35 -5.47 -4.05 10.09
CA VAL A 35 -5.44 -5.44 10.60
C VAL A 35 -4.46 -5.59 11.76
N ALA A 36 -3.30 -4.92 11.72
CA ALA A 36 -2.36 -4.91 12.84
C ALA A 36 -2.95 -4.22 14.08
N ASP A 37 -3.66 -3.10 13.92
CA ASP A 37 -4.33 -2.42 15.03
C ASP A 37 -5.45 -3.30 15.62
N CYS A 38 -6.25 -3.95 14.76
CA CYS A 38 -7.25 -4.92 15.18
C CYS A 38 -6.64 -6.11 15.93
N ALA A 39 -5.49 -6.63 15.48
CA ALA A 39 -4.79 -7.71 16.16
C ALA A 39 -4.32 -7.29 17.56
N GLY A 40 -3.85 -6.05 17.73
CA GLY A 40 -3.47 -5.51 19.03
C GLY A 40 -4.66 -5.37 20.00
N LEU A 41 -5.86 -5.09 19.49
CA LEU A 41 -7.07 -4.90 20.30
C LEU A 41 -7.84 -6.21 20.58
N LEU A 42 -7.92 -7.09 19.58
CA LEU A 42 -8.78 -8.29 19.60
C LEU A 42 -7.98 -9.60 19.74
N GLY A 43 -6.67 -9.54 19.57
CA GLY A 43 -5.77 -10.70 19.55
C GLY A 43 -5.57 -11.29 18.15
N GLU A 44 -4.39 -11.90 17.93
CA GLU A 44 -4.01 -12.53 16.65
C GLU A 44 -4.94 -13.69 16.24
N ASN A 45 -5.55 -14.37 17.21
CA ASN A 45 -6.45 -15.49 16.97
C ASN A 45 -7.90 -15.07 16.67
N HIS A 46 -8.21 -13.77 16.68
CA HIS A 46 -9.55 -13.30 16.31
C HIS A 46 -9.85 -13.70 14.85
N PRO A 47 -11.00 -14.31 14.53
CA PRO A 47 -11.29 -14.85 13.20
C PRO A 47 -11.08 -13.84 12.06
N GLY A 48 -11.55 -12.61 12.24
CA GLY A 48 -11.38 -11.55 11.24
C GLY A 48 -9.91 -11.13 11.01
N VAL A 49 -9.05 -11.25 12.04
CA VAL A 49 -7.61 -10.99 11.90
C VAL A 49 -6.96 -12.14 11.13
N ALA A 50 -7.25 -13.39 11.53
CA ALA A 50 -6.74 -14.58 10.87
C ALA A 50 -7.12 -14.62 9.37
N ASP A 51 -8.38 -14.33 9.04
CA ASP A 51 -8.87 -14.25 7.66
C ASP A 51 -8.15 -13.17 6.84
N ALA A 52 -7.95 -11.99 7.42
CA ALA A 52 -7.26 -10.90 6.75
C ALA A 52 -5.77 -11.22 6.52
N ARG A 53 -5.10 -11.87 7.49
CA ARG A 53 -3.72 -12.34 7.34
C ARG A 53 -3.61 -13.41 6.25
N ALA A 54 -4.54 -14.37 6.22
CA ALA A 54 -4.62 -15.39 5.17
C ALA A 54 -4.83 -14.77 3.79
N LEU A 55 -5.67 -13.73 3.70
CA LEU A 55 -5.84 -12.96 2.47
C LEU A 55 -4.51 -12.33 2.00
N PHE A 56 -3.77 -11.68 2.89
CA PHE A 56 -2.47 -11.07 2.53
C PHE A 56 -1.40 -12.11 2.17
N ALA A 57 -1.50 -13.33 2.70
CA ALA A 57 -0.61 -14.45 2.37
C ALA A 57 -1.00 -15.18 1.07
N THR A 58 -2.21 -14.95 0.54
CA THR A 58 -2.69 -15.61 -0.67
C THR A 58 -2.16 -14.92 -1.92
N ARG A 59 -1.31 -15.59 -2.71
CA ARG A 59 -0.69 -15.00 -3.92
C ARG A 59 -1.65 -14.92 -5.11
N LEU A 60 -2.45 -15.97 -5.29
CA LEU A 60 -3.40 -16.12 -6.39
C LEU A 60 -4.77 -16.43 -5.81
N TRP A 61 -5.80 -15.82 -6.37
CA TRP A 61 -7.18 -16.21 -6.12
C TRP A 61 -7.47 -17.61 -6.69
N PRO A 62 -8.55 -18.29 -6.27
CA PRO A 62 -8.91 -19.61 -6.78
C PRO A 62 -9.07 -19.66 -8.31
N ASP A 63 -9.49 -18.54 -8.92
CA ASP A 63 -9.60 -18.37 -10.37
C ASP A 63 -8.25 -18.07 -11.08
N ARG A 64 -7.12 -18.23 -10.36
CA ARG A 64 -5.74 -17.98 -10.79
C ARG A 64 -5.41 -16.52 -11.10
N ARG A 65 -6.31 -15.56 -10.85
CA ARG A 65 -5.95 -14.14 -10.91
C ARG A 65 -5.00 -13.79 -9.77
N ARG A 66 -4.15 -12.79 -9.98
CA ARG A 66 -3.26 -12.29 -8.94
C ARG A 66 -4.08 -11.60 -7.84
N ASN A 67 -3.70 -11.83 -6.59
CA ASN A 67 -4.15 -11.00 -5.49
C ASN A 67 -3.31 -9.72 -5.44
N GLU A 68 -3.93 -8.57 -5.68
CA GLU A 68 -3.27 -7.27 -5.66
C GLU A 68 -2.84 -6.85 -4.25
N LEU A 69 -3.39 -7.50 -3.22
CA LEU A 69 -3.07 -7.32 -1.81
C LEU A 69 -2.13 -8.41 -1.28
N PHE A 70 -1.52 -9.22 -2.14
CA PHE A 70 -0.53 -10.20 -1.71
C PHE A 70 0.72 -9.49 -1.16
N GLU A 71 1.05 -9.79 0.10
CA GLU A 71 2.18 -9.23 0.86
C GLU A 71 2.30 -7.70 0.68
N PRO A 72 1.30 -6.92 1.14
CA PRO A 72 1.30 -5.48 0.90
C PRO A 72 2.42 -4.79 1.69
N VAL A 73 2.79 -5.38 2.84
CA VAL A 73 3.91 -5.03 3.71
C VAL A 73 4.68 -6.31 4.03
N ARG A 74 6.01 -6.22 4.01
CA ARG A 74 6.96 -7.28 4.35
C ARG A 74 7.79 -6.86 5.55
N GLN A 75 8.25 -7.85 6.32
CA GLN A 75 9.28 -7.67 7.32
C GLN A 75 10.63 -7.93 6.67
N ASP A 76 11.55 -6.98 6.77
CA ASP A 76 12.89 -7.03 6.19
C ASP A 76 13.88 -6.50 7.23
N GLU A 77 14.76 -7.35 7.75
CA GLU A 77 15.70 -7.03 8.84
C GLU A 77 15.02 -6.36 10.07
N GLY A 78 13.84 -6.85 10.44
CA GLY A 78 13.04 -6.28 11.53
C GLY A 78 12.33 -4.97 11.19
N ARG A 79 12.44 -4.49 9.94
CA ARG A 79 11.76 -3.29 9.43
C ARG A 79 10.56 -3.66 8.57
N ARG A 80 9.42 -3.02 8.85
CA ARG A 80 8.23 -3.09 8.00
C ARG A 80 8.42 -2.25 6.74
N ARG A 81 8.46 -2.89 5.57
CA ARG A 81 8.54 -2.24 4.26
C ARG A 81 7.36 -2.61 3.38
N ARG A 82 6.67 -1.61 2.85
CA ARG A 82 5.66 -1.80 1.79
C ARG A 82 6.32 -2.15 0.46
N ARG A 83 5.62 -2.88 -0.41
CA ARG A 83 6.18 -3.40 -1.67
C ARG A 83 6.60 -2.34 -2.71
N LEU A 84 5.86 -1.23 -2.82
CA LEU A 84 6.13 -0.14 -3.78
C LEU A 84 6.04 1.19 -3.05
N CYS A 85 6.79 2.24 -3.40
CA CYS A 85 6.73 3.53 -2.67
C CYS A 85 5.38 4.29 -2.87
N CYS A 86 4.95 5.07 -1.87
CA CYS A 86 3.68 5.85 -1.85
C CYS A 86 3.67 7.08 -2.75
N LEU A 87 4.81 7.38 -3.40
CA LEU A 87 5.06 8.64 -4.09
C LEU A 87 5.30 9.85 -3.16
N ARG A 88 5.39 9.68 -1.83
CA ARG A 88 5.85 10.77 -0.94
C ARG A 88 7.22 11.32 -1.34
N TYR A 89 8.07 10.49 -1.95
CA TYR A 89 9.35 10.94 -2.51
C TYR A 89 9.20 12.04 -3.60
N ARG A 90 8.01 12.19 -4.19
CA ARG A 90 7.68 13.23 -5.19
C ARG A 90 7.03 14.47 -4.58
N MET A 91 6.70 14.44 -3.29
CA MET A 91 6.02 15.53 -2.58
C MET A 91 7.04 16.23 -1.70
N ALA A 92 7.47 17.43 -2.11
CA ALA A 92 8.52 18.17 -1.41
C ALA A 92 8.18 18.50 0.06
N SER A 93 6.90 18.62 0.38
CA SER A 93 6.40 18.94 1.72
C SER A 93 6.29 17.75 2.66
N LEU A 94 6.52 16.52 2.20
CA LEU A 94 6.33 15.31 3.01
C LEU A 94 7.61 14.46 3.09
N PRO A 95 8.01 14.00 4.29
CA PRO A 95 9.08 13.02 4.40
C PRO A 95 8.62 11.66 3.84
N LEU A 96 9.59 10.76 3.60
CA LEU A 96 9.30 9.36 3.30
C LEU A 96 8.39 8.75 4.39
N CYS A 97 7.47 7.86 4.00
CA CYS A 97 6.61 7.21 4.98
C CYS A 97 7.40 6.20 5.83
N LYS A 98 6.91 5.91 7.05
CA LYS A 98 7.56 4.97 7.99
C LYS A 98 7.86 3.60 7.36
N THR A 99 6.95 3.11 6.53
CA THR A 99 7.07 1.82 5.83
C THR A 99 7.71 1.91 4.45
N CYS A 100 8.32 3.04 4.07
CA CYS A 100 8.83 3.26 2.72
C CYS A 100 9.86 2.19 2.31
N PRO A 101 9.83 1.65 1.07
CA PRO A 101 10.86 0.74 0.61
C PRO A 101 12.17 1.46 0.27
N LEU A 102 12.14 2.80 0.11
CA LEU A 102 13.32 3.62 -0.15
C LEU A 102 13.96 4.05 1.17
N ASP A 103 15.29 3.98 1.23
CA ASP A 103 16.05 4.48 2.37
C ASP A 103 16.31 5.99 2.29
N SER A 104 16.31 6.56 1.09
CA SER A 104 16.43 7.99 0.85
C SER A 104 15.63 8.44 -0.38
N ILE A 105 15.37 9.76 -0.48
CA ILE A 105 14.66 10.34 -1.64
C ILE A 105 15.62 10.36 -2.83
N PRO A 106 15.28 9.73 -3.98
CA PRO A 106 16.16 9.75 -5.14
C PRO A 106 16.36 11.19 -5.66
N PRO A 107 17.57 11.55 -6.14
CA PRO A 107 17.87 12.94 -6.55
C PRO A 107 16.94 13.48 -7.65
N ARG A 108 16.57 12.62 -8.62
CA ARG A 108 15.71 12.98 -9.77
C ARG A 108 14.23 13.08 -9.45
N ALA A 109 13.85 12.89 -8.19
CA ALA A 109 12.47 12.64 -7.81
C ALA A 109 11.71 13.88 -7.32
N ARG A 110 12.43 14.98 -7.07
CA ARG A 110 11.90 16.25 -6.52
C ARG A 110 11.24 17.18 -7.55
N SER A 111 11.06 16.76 -8.80
CA SER A 111 10.53 17.60 -9.88
C SER A 111 9.00 17.81 -9.83
N GLY A 112 8.42 17.95 -8.64
CA GLY A 112 7.05 18.44 -8.50
C GLY A 112 7.05 19.95 -8.66
N LYS A 113 6.65 20.46 -9.82
CA LYS A 113 6.27 21.87 -9.99
C LYS A 113 5.08 22.14 -9.07
N GLY A 114 5.34 22.60 -7.85
CA GLY A 114 4.34 23.30 -7.07
C GLY A 114 4.19 24.68 -7.70
N THR A 115 3.12 24.91 -8.43
CA THR A 115 2.67 26.27 -8.72
C THR A 115 2.32 26.91 -7.36
N PRO A 116 2.90 28.05 -6.98
CA PRO A 116 2.36 28.82 -5.86
C PRO A 116 0.95 29.27 -6.27
N GLN A 117 -0.05 28.98 -5.44
CA GLN A 117 -1.33 29.67 -5.52
C GLN A 117 -1.19 30.97 -4.71
N GLU A 118 -1.63 32.06 -5.34
CA GLU A 118 -1.56 33.46 -4.90
C GLU A 118 -2.20 33.71 -3.52
#